data_AF-A0A2G3LD29-F1
#
_entry.id   AF-A0A2G3LD29-F1
#
_cell.length_a   1.000
_cell.length_b   1.000
_cell.length_c   1.000
_cell.angle_alpha   90.00
_cell.angle_beta   90.00
_cell.angle_gamma   90.00
#
_symmetry.space_group_name_H-M   'P 1'
#
loop_
_entity.id
_entity.type
_entity.pdbx_description
1 polymer ?
#
loop_
_entity_poly.entity_id
_entity_poly.type
_entity_poly.pdbx_seq_one_letter_code
_entity_poly.pdbx_strand_id
1 'polypeptide(L)'
;MSLLHTLQTHLPGIAIDVLRLTLWLVLLAVIFVPLERFFGERHAGRSRTELFSDLGFYFISSLLPAALLAAPLAIIAVAGQRWLPDAIPATLSALPLWGKLLLGLLIGEVGTYWGHRLSHELPWLWRYHAVHHSTEQLYFLANTRTHPVDMLVTRLFGLTPLYLLGLAGPGAAGSAAPVLLLLIGTVWGFFIHANLRWRFGPLEWLVATPAFHHWHHSKFEHINRNYASTLPVLDRLFGTYHLPRAWPAACGIETPMPKTLAGQLAAPFRRPGKPESPAVE
;
A
#
# COMPACT_ATOMS: atom_id res chain seq x y z
N MET A 1 -32.02 21.22 0.47
CA MET A 1 -31.78 20.25 1.57
C MET A 1 -30.87 20.92 2.59
N SER A 2 -31.19 20.84 3.89
CA SER A 2 -30.32 21.41 4.93
C SER A 2 -29.07 20.54 5.12
N LEU A 3 -27.96 21.16 5.56
CA LEU A 3 -26.71 20.45 5.90
C LEU A 3 -26.98 19.31 6.90
N LEU A 4 -27.85 19.54 7.88
CA LEU A 4 -28.26 18.56 8.88
C LEU A 4 -28.96 17.34 8.28
N HIS A 5 -29.86 17.55 7.31
CA HIS A 5 -30.56 16.46 6.63
C HIS A 5 -29.61 15.62 5.75
N THR A 6 -28.61 16.27 5.14
CA THR A 6 -27.56 15.59 4.37
C THR A 6 -26.65 14.77 5.30
N LEU A 7 -26.27 15.31 6.45
CA LEU A 7 -25.46 14.56 7.43
C LEU A 7 -26.23 13.36 8.01
N GLN A 8 -27.52 13.52 8.34
CA GLN A 8 -28.36 12.45 8.86
C GLN A 8 -28.55 11.27 7.88
N THR A 9 -28.59 11.55 6.58
CA THR A 9 -28.75 10.51 5.54
C THR A 9 -27.47 9.72 5.28
N HIS A 10 -26.29 10.30 5.51
CA HIS A 10 -24.99 9.62 5.32
C HIS A 10 -24.43 8.95 6.59
N LEU A 11 -24.85 9.38 7.78
CA LEU A 11 -24.40 8.85 9.07
C LEU A 11 -24.51 7.30 9.18
N PRO A 12 -25.64 6.67 8.78
CA PRO A 12 -25.75 5.22 8.81
C PRO A 12 -24.72 4.51 7.92
N GLY A 13 -24.41 5.07 6.75
CA GLY A 13 -23.42 4.51 5.82
C GLY A 13 -22.01 4.54 6.40
N ILE A 14 -21.61 5.69 6.97
CA ILE A 14 -20.29 5.84 7.61
C ILE A 14 -20.16 4.89 8.81
N ALA A 15 -21.21 4.75 9.62
CA ALA A 15 -21.21 3.82 10.75
C ALA A 15 -21.03 2.35 10.32
N ILE A 16 -21.71 1.94 9.24
CA ILE A 16 -21.57 0.60 8.66
C ILE A 16 -20.13 0.39 8.13
N ASP A 17 -19.56 1.38 7.45
CA ASP A 17 -18.19 1.31 6.96
C ASP A 17 -17.17 1.18 8.10
N VAL A 18 -17.31 1.98 9.16
CA VAL A 18 -16.45 1.88 10.35
C VAL A 18 -16.59 0.52 11.02
N LEU A 19 -17.82 -0.01 11.16
CA LEU A 19 -18.05 -1.34 11.72
C LEU A 19 -17.37 -2.42 10.86
N ARG A 20 -17.57 -2.40 9.54
CA ARG A 20 -16.95 -3.33 8.60
C ARG A 20 -15.42 -3.29 8.70
N LEU A 21 -14.83 -2.10 8.73
CA LEU A 21 -13.38 -1.93 8.89
C LEU A 21 -12.89 -2.42 10.25
N THR A 22 -13.68 -2.24 11.30
CA THR A 22 -13.33 -2.76 12.64
C THR A 22 -13.33 -4.28 12.64
N LEU A 23 -14.35 -4.92 12.06
CA LEU A 23 -14.42 -6.38 11.92
C LEU A 23 -13.27 -6.93 11.07
N TRP A 24 -12.92 -6.25 9.98
CA TRP A 24 -11.78 -6.60 9.15
C TRP A 24 -10.45 -6.49 9.92
N LEU A 25 -10.26 -5.43 10.72
CA LEU A 25 -9.08 -5.27 11.56
C LEU A 25 -8.97 -6.38 12.61
N VAL A 26 -10.10 -6.76 13.24
CA VAL A 26 -10.14 -7.88 14.19
C VAL A 26 -9.73 -9.18 13.49
N LEU A 27 -10.25 -9.45 12.29
CA LEU A 27 -9.88 -10.63 11.52
C LEU A 27 -8.38 -10.64 11.19
N LEU A 28 -7.85 -9.53 10.68
CA LEU A 28 -6.41 -9.38 10.43
C LEU A 28 -5.58 -9.60 11.69
N ALA A 29 -6.01 -9.03 12.83
CA ALA A 29 -5.31 -9.20 14.10
C ALA A 29 -5.34 -10.66 14.58
N VAL A 30 -6.47 -11.36 14.46
CA VAL A 30 -6.60 -12.78 14.80
C VAL A 30 -5.66 -13.65 13.97
N ILE A 31 -5.37 -13.25 12.73
CA ILE A 31 -4.43 -13.97 11.85
C ILE A 31 -2.99 -13.57 12.13
N PHE A 32 -2.66 -12.29 12.00
CA PHE A 32 -1.27 -11.82 12.00
C PHE A 32 -0.66 -11.73 13.39
N VAL A 33 -1.42 -11.36 14.44
CA VAL A 33 -0.82 -11.22 15.79
C VAL A 33 -0.26 -12.56 16.29
N PRO A 34 -0.96 -13.70 16.20
CA PRO A 34 -0.37 -15.00 16.53
C PRO A 34 0.82 -15.34 15.64
N LEU A 35 0.72 -15.14 14.33
CA LEU A 35 1.81 -15.44 13.41
C LEU A 35 3.08 -14.66 13.74
N GLU A 36 2.97 -13.35 13.98
CA GLU A 36 4.09 -12.50 14.36
C GLU A 36 4.66 -12.88 15.73
N ARG A 37 3.82 -13.32 16.67
CA ARG A 37 4.25 -13.77 18.00
C ARG A 37 5.07 -15.06 17.94
N PHE A 38 4.70 -15.99 17.06
CA PHE A 38 5.35 -17.31 16.96
C PHE A 38 6.51 -17.34 15.98
N PHE A 39 6.46 -16.56 14.89
CA PHE A 39 7.42 -16.62 13.79
C PHE A 39 8.17 -15.31 13.53
N GLY A 40 7.86 -14.26 14.29
CA GLY A 40 8.48 -12.95 14.17
C GLY A 40 9.67 -12.73 15.09
N GLU A 41 10.33 -11.59 14.90
CA GLU A 41 11.38 -11.13 15.80
C GLU A 41 10.76 -10.46 17.04
N ARG A 42 11.37 -10.67 18.21
CA ARG A 42 10.85 -10.07 19.45
C ARG A 42 11.23 -8.60 19.48
N HIS A 43 10.22 -7.74 19.40
CA HIS A 43 10.39 -6.30 19.52
C HIS A 43 10.01 -5.81 20.91
N ALA A 44 10.56 -4.65 21.30
CA ALA A 44 10.04 -3.90 22.44
C ALA A 44 8.57 -3.51 22.17
N GLY A 45 7.77 -3.40 23.23
CA GLY A 45 6.38 -2.97 23.10
C GLY A 45 6.26 -1.59 22.44
N ARG A 46 5.28 -1.43 21.55
CA ARG A 46 5.00 -0.12 20.93
C ARG A 46 4.34 0.82 21.92
N SER A 47 4.63 2.12 21.80
CA SER A 47 3.94 3.12 22.62
C SER A 47 2.45 3.21 22.23
N ARG A 48 1.61 3.63 23.18
CA ARG A 48 0.18 3.88 22.91
C ARG A 48 -0.02 4.89 21.78
N THR A 49 0.84 5.90 21.72
CA THR A 49 0.79 6.95 20.69
C THR A 49 1.02 6.40 19.29
N GLU A 50 2.03 5.54 19.11
CA GLU A 50 2.30 4.89 17.82
C GLU A 50 1.15 3.95 17.41
N LEU A 51 0.61 3.18 18.36
CA LEU A 51 -0.54 2.32 18.10
C LEU A 51 -1.77 3.14 17.64
N PHE A 52 -2.09 4.24 18.33
CA PHE A 52 -3.19 5.12 17.90
C PHE A 52 -2.93 5.77 16.55
N SER A 53 -1.67 6.10 16.24
CA SER A 53 -1.29 6.61 14.92
C SER A 53 -1.57 5.57 13.83
N ASP A 54 -1.11 4.34 14.03
CA ASP A 54 -1.29 3.25 13.06
C ASP A 54 -2.77 2.88 12.88
N LEU A 55 -3.56 2.87 13.95
CA LEU A 55 -5.01 2.70 13.87
C LEU A 55 -5.68 3.85 13.10
N GLY A 56 -5.25 5.09 13.34
CA GLY A 56 -5.76 6.25 12.59
C GLY A 56 -5.47 6.14 11.10
N PHE A 57 -4.24 5.77 10.74
CA PHE A 57 -3.85 5.50 9.37
C PHE A 57 -4.62 4.34 8.75
N TYR A 58 -4.88 3.27 9.50
CA TYR A 58 -5.73 2.16 9.03
C TYR A 58 -7.10 2.64 8.55
N PHE A 59 -7.80 3.46 9.34
CA PHE A 59 -9.11 4.00 8.93
C PHE A 59 -8.99 5.02 7.80
N ILE A 60 -8.01 5.92 7.83
CA ILE A 60 -7.76 6.91 6.78
C ILE A 60 -7.50 6.23 5.44
N SER A 61 -6.52 5.31 5.39
CA SER A 61 -6.10 4.57 4.19
C SER A 61 -7.17 3.59 3.68
N SER A 62 -8.22 3.32 4.46
CA SER A 62 -9.34 2.47 4.08
C SER A 62 -10.58 3.24 3.61
N LEU A 63 -10.88 4.38 4.24
CA LEU A 63 -12.07 5.18 3.94
C LEU A 63 -11.86 6.17 2.80
N LEU A 64 -10.73 6.88 2.77
CA LEU A 64 -10.47 7.91 1.75
C LEU A 64 -10.38 7.38 0.31
N PRO A 65 -9.80 6.20 0.00
CA PRO A 65 -9.63 5.76 -1.38
C PRO A 65 -10.94 5.73 -2.17
N ALA A 66 -12.03 5.23 -1.58
CA ALA A 66 -13.32 5.14 -2.24
C ALA A 66 -13.86 6.52 -2.64
N ALA A 67 -13.67 7.53 -1.77
CA ALA A 67 -14.09 8.90 -2.02
C ALA A 67 -13.17 9.63 -3.02
N LEU A 68 -11.85 9.42 -2.94
CA LEU A 68 -10.87 10.19 -3.70
C LEU A 68 -10.54 9.62 -5.07
N LEU A 69 -10.61 8.29 -5.26
CA LEU A 69 -10.15 7.63 -6.49
C LEU A 69 -11.25 7.44 -7.53
N ALA A 70 -12.52 7.35 -7.10
CA ALA A 70 -13.63 6.99 -7.99
C ALA A 70 -13.76 7.95 -9.18
N ALA A 71 -13.82 9.26 -8.92
CA ALA A 71 -13.96 10.26 -9.98
C ALA A 71 -12.71 10.38 -10.88
N PRO A 72 -11.47 10.52 -10.35
CA PRO A 72 -10.28 10.56 -11.20
C PRO A 72 -10.13 9.31 -12.08
N LEU A 73 -10.33 8.10 -11.53
CA LEU A 73 -10.22 6.86 -12.30
C LEU A 73 -11.30 6.77 -13.37
N ALA A 74 -12.54 7.20 -13.08
CA ALA A 74 -13.61 7.23 -14.08
C ALA A 74 -13.32 8.22 -15.21
N ILE A 75 -12.81 9.42 -14.88
CA ILE A 75 -12.44 10.43 -15.88
C ILE A 75 -11.30 9.91 -16.77
N ILE A 76 -10.25 9.36 -16.16
CA ILE A 76 -9.11 8.78 -16.89
C ILE A 76 -9.58 7.62 -17.77
N ALA A 77 -10.43 6.73 -17.26
CA ALA A 77 -10.98 5.62 -18.02
C ALA A 77 -11.75 6.12 -19.25
N VAL A 78 -12.72 7.03 -19.07
CA VAL A 78 -13.55 7.55 -20.17
C VAL A 78 -12.72 8.33 -21.17
N ALA A 79 -11.77 9.15 -20.72
CA ALA A 79 -10.92 9.93 -21.61
C ALA A 79 -9.94 9.03 -22.38
N GLY A 80 -9.31 8.07 -21.71
CA GLY A 80 -8.30 7.20 -22.30
C GLY A 80 -8.89 6.11 -23.20
N GLN A 81 -10.04 5.53 -22.84
CA GLN A 81 -10.71 4.50 -23.65
C GLN A 81 -11.13 5.01 -25.04
N ARG A 82 -11.33 6.32 -25.22
CA ARG A 82 -11.59 6.91 -26.55
C ARG A 82 -10.44 6.72 -27.54
N TRP A 83 -9.23 6.45 -27.04
CA TRP A 83 -8.03 6.24 -27.84
C TRP A 83 -7.64 4.77 -27.94
N LEU A 84 -8.35 3.88 -27.24
CA LEU A 84 -8.13 2.44 -27.32
C LEU A 84 -9.07 1.85 -28.37
N PRO A 85 -8.58 0.95 -29.24
CA PRO A 85 -9.47 0.14 -30.08
C PRO A 85 -10.47 -0.64 -29.21
N ASP A 86 -11.76 -0.55 -29.53
CA ASP A 86 -12.84 -1.22 -28.77
C ASP A 86 -12.63 -2.74 -28.63
N ALA A 87 -11.91 -3.34 -29.59
CA ALA A 87 -11.53 -4.75 -29.55
C ALA A 87 -10.69 -5.12 -28.31
N ILE A 88 -9.91 -4.19 -27.74
CA ILE A 88 -9.05 -4.48 -26.59
C ILE A 88 -9.88 -4.72 -25.31
N PRO A 89 -10.70 -3.76 -24.81
CA PRO A 89 -11.55 -4.03 -23.65
C PRO A 89 -12.54 -5.18 -23.91
N ALA A 90 -13.07 -5.32 -25.13
CA ALA A 90 -13.96 -6.43 -25.48
C ALA A 90 -13.26 -7.79 -25.32
N THR A 91 -12.04 -7.94 -25.83
CA THR A 91 -11.26 -9.19 -25.69
C THR A 91 -10.94 -9.49 -24.23
N LEU A 92 -10.52 -8.48 -23.46
CA LEU A 92 -10.16 -8.67 -22.05
C LEU A 92 -11.39 -9.00 -21.19
N SER A 93 -12.54 -8.40 -21.49
CA SER A 93 -13.80 -8.71 -20.81
C SER A 93 -14.33 -10.11 -21.14
N ALA A 94 -13.99 -10.67 -22.29
CA ALA A 94 -14.34 -12.05 -22.67
C ALA A 94 -13.46 -13.13 -22.01
N LEU A 95 -12.32 -12.75 -21.40
CA LEU A 95 -11.45 -13.71 -20.73
C LEU A 95 -12.17 -14.43 -19.57
N PRO A 96 -11.85 -15.72 -19.33
CA PRO A 96 -12.29 -16.41 -18.12
C PRO A 96 -11.71 -15.71 -16.88
N LEU A 97 -12.34 -15.94 -15.72
CA LEU A 97 -11.98 -15.26 -14.47
C LEU A 97 -10.48 -15.38 -14.15
N TRP A 98 -9.89 -16.57 -14.25
CA TRP A 98 -8.47 -16.78 -13.97
C TRP A 98 -7.55 -15.96 -14.90
N GLY A 99 -7.94 -15.76 -16.16
CA GLY A 99 -7.19 -14.97 -17.13
C GLY A 99 -7.23 -13.48 -16.79
N LYS A 100 -8.41 -12.98 -16.37
CA LYS A 100 -8.57 -11.61 -15.84
C LYS A 100 -7.74 -11.39 -14.58
N LEU A 101 -7.70 -12.36 -13.68
CA LEU A 101 -6.89 -12.28 -12.45
C LEU A 101 -5.39 -12.26 -12.78
N LEU A 102 -4.91 -13.15 -13.64
CA LEU A 102 -3.49 -13.20 -14.00
C LEU A 102 -3.03 -11.90 -14.68
N LEU A 103 -3.76 -11.45 -15.70
CA LEU A 103 -3.42 -10.20 -16.40
C LEU A 103 -3.62 -8.98 -15.48
N GLY A 104 -4.69 -8.96 -14.69
CA GLY A 104 -4.96 -7.87 -13.75
C GLY A 104 -3.87 -7.75 -12.68
N LEU A 105 -3.38 -8.86 -12.14
CA LEU A 105 -2.23 -8.86 -11.23
C LEU A 105 -1.00 -8.32 -11.93
N LEU A 106 -0.64 -8.84 -13.10
CA LEU A 106 0.57 -8.40 -13.82
C LEU A 106 0.52 -6.91 -14.18
N ILE A 107 -0.58 -6.45 -14.79
CA ILE A 107 -0.76 -5.07 -15.24
C ILE A 107 -0.82 -4.11 -14.05
N GLY A 108 -1.59 -4.46 -13.02
CA GLY A 108 -1.71 -3.66 -11.81
C GLY A 108 -0.38 -3.57 -11.05
N GLU A 109 0.38 -4.66 -11.02
CA GLU A 109 1.71 -4.70 -10.41
C GLU A 109 2.71 -3.83 -11.17
N VAL A 110 2.71 -3.84 -12.51
CA VAL A 110 3.55 -2.94 -13.31
C VAL A 110 3.27 -1.48 -13.00
N GLY A 111 2.00 -1.10 -12.93
CA GLY A 111 1.59 0.25 -12.53
C GLY A 111 2.08 0.58 -11.12
N THR A 112 1.76 -0.28 -10.16
CA THR A 112 2.12 -0.11 -8.74
C THR A 112 3.63 0.01 -8.55
N TYR A 113 4.42 -0.84 -9.22
CA TYR A 113 5.89 -0.80 -9.20
C TYR A 113 6.43 0.58 -9.60
N TRP A 114 5.92 1.16 -10.69
CA TRP A 114 6.38 2.47 -11.14
C TRP A 114 5.92 3.61 -10.24
N GLY A 115 4.68 3.58 -9.76
CA GLY A 115 4.21 4.55 -8.78
C GLY A 115 5.05 4.53 -7.52
N HIS A 116 5.36 3.33 -7.03
CA HIS A 116 6.17 3.12 -5.84
C HIS A 116 7.64 3.54 -6.03
N ARG A 117 8.25 3.15 -7.16
CA ARG A 117 9.60 3.58 -7.53
C ARG A 117 9.70 5.09 -7.63
N LEU A 118 8.74 5.75 -8.29
CA LEU A 118 8.73 7.22 -8.37
C LEU A 118 8.54 7.85 -6.99
N SER A 119 7.77 7.23 -6.09
CA SER A 119 7.64 7.66 -4.70
C SER A 119 8.97 7.65 -3.94
N HIS A 120 9.91 6.78 -4.29
CA HIS A 120 11.27 6.78 -3.75
C HIS A 120 12.21 7.76 -4.46
N GLU A 121 12.17 7.79 -5.78
CA GLU A 121 13.17 8.48 -6.60
C GLU A 121 12.91 9.99 -6.72
N LEU A 122 11.65 10.44 -6.61
CA LEU A 122 11.31 11.86 -6.68
C LEU A 122 11.25 12.47 -5.28
N PRO A 123 12.12 13.45 -4.94
CA PRO A 123 12.20 13.98 -3.58
C PRO A 123 10.89 14.55 -3.02
N TRP A 124 10.03 15.08 -3.89
CA TRP A 124 8.75 15.63 -3.48
C TRP A 124 7.71 14.54 -3.15
N LEU A 125 7.72 13.41 -3.85
CA LEU A 125 6.88 12.26 -3.51
C LEU A 125 7.42 11.54 -2.27
N TRP A 126 8.75 11.42 -2.17
CA TRP A 126 9.41 10.81 -1.02
C TRP A 126 9.00 11.44 0.30
N ARG A 127 8.77 12.76 0.35
CA ARG A 127 8.27 13.42 1.58
C ARG A 127 6.99 12.79 2.12
N TYR A 128 6.10 12.33 1.24
CA TYR A 128 4.87 11.66 1.62
C TYR A 128 5.08 10.18 1.88
N HIS A 129 5.87 9.52 1.03
CA HIS A 129 6.18 8.09 1.14
C HIS A 129 7.06 7.76 2.36
N ALA A 130 7.89 8.69 2.82
CA ALA A 130 8.70 8.56 4.03
C ALA A 130 7.86 8.37 5.30
N VAL A 131 6.58 8.77 5.30
CA VAL A 131 5.64 8.45 6.40
C VAL A 131 5.46 6.93 6.50
N HIS A 132 5.38 6.24 5.36
CA HIS A 132 5.32 4.79 5.28
C HIS A 132 6.61 4.12 5.76
N HIS A 133 7.75 4.59 5.27
CA HIS A 133 9.06 4.09 5.69
C HIS A 133 9.46 4.49 7.12
N SER A 134 8.69 5.32 7.82
CA SER A 134 9.04 5.76 9.18
C SER A 134 8.96 4.67 10.25
N THR A 135 8.52 3.46 9.89
CA THR A 135 8.39 2.35 10.82
C THR A 135 9.72 1.68 11.12
N GLU A 136 10.20 1.82 12.35
CA GLU A 136 11.43 1.16 12.80
C GLU A 136 11.23 -0.33 13.11
N GLN A 137 9.98 -0.72 13.39
CA GLN A 137 9.59 -2.11 13.66
C GLN A 137 8.45 -2.49 12.73
N LEU A 138 8.74 -3.31 11.71
CA LEU A 138 7.73 -3.79 10.80
C LEU A 138 6.77 -4.75 11.49
N TYR A 139 5.50 -4.66 11.10
CA TYR A 139 4.42 -5.55 11.47
C TYR A 139 3.24 -5.31 10.53
N PHE A 140 2.23 -6.19 10.54
CA PHE A 140 1.20 -6.22 9.51
C PHE A 140 0.51 -4.86 9.32
N LEU A 141 0.21 -4.13 10.40
CA LEU A 141 -0.49 -2.85 10.30
C LEU A 141 0.37 -1.72 9.74
N ALA A 142 1.70 -1.86 9.71
CA ALA A 142 2.61 -0.91 9.07
C ALA A 142 2.28 -0.69 7.59
N ASN A 143 1.68 -1.70 6.93
CA ASN A 143 1.12 -1.61 5.59
C ASN A 143 0.20 -0.39 5.39
N THR A 144 -0.51 0.03 6.43
CA THR A 144 -1.53 1.09 6.33
C THR A 144 -1.05 2.48 6.71
N ARG A 145 0.16 2.60 7.29
CA ARG A 145 0.80 3.88 7.61
C ARG A 145 1.20 4.58 6.31
N THR A 146 0.23 5.18 5.64
CA THR A 146 0.42 5.76 4.30
C THR A 146 -0.20 7.14 4.29
N HIS A 147 0.57 8.14 3.89
CA HIS A 147 0.02 9.49 3.72
C HIS A 147 -1.02 9.50 2.59
N PRO A 148 -2.15 10.22 2.70
CA PRO A 148 -3.19 10.23 1.66
C PRO A 148 -2.70 10.58 0.24
N VAL A 149 -1.72 11.48 0.13
CA VAL A 149 -1.07 11.82 -1.15
C VAL A 149 -0.29 10.65 -1.73
N ASP A 150 0.48 9.94 -0.91
CA ASP A 150 1.24 8.76 -1.34
C ASP A 150 0.30 7.62 -1.74
N MET A 151 -0.77 7.40 -0.95
CA MET A 151 -1.85 6.47 -1.28
C MET A 151 -2.51 6.80 -2.62
N LEU A 152 -2.78 8.08 -2.88
CA LEU A 152 -3.38 8.52 -4.14
C LEU A 152 -2.45 8.23 -5.33
N VAL A 153 -1.17 8.58 -5.21
CA VAL A 153 -0.17 8.36 -6.26
C VAL A 153 -0.02 6.87 -6.55
N THR A 154 0.34 6.07 -5.54
CA THR A 154 0.57 4.62 -5.71
C THR A 154 -0.67 3.89 -6.26
N ARG A 155 -1.87 4.21 -5.75
CA ARG A 155 -3.12 3.57 -6.24
C ARG A 155 -3.54 4.05 -7.63
N LEU A 156 -3.34 5.32 -7.98
CA LEU A 156 -3.63 5.79 -9.35
C LEU A 156 -2.74 5.07 -10.34
N PHE A 157 -1.45 4.92 -10.03
CA PHE A 157 -0.52 4.19 -10.89
C PHE A 157 -0.92 2.72 -11.08
N GLY A 158 -1.30 2.01 -10.02
CA GLY A 158 -1.75 0.62 -10.11
C GLY A 158 -3.13 0.43 -10.77
N LEU A 159 -4.10 1.29 -10.47
CA LEU A 159 -5.49 1.12 -10.93
C LEU A 159 -5.78 1.70 -12.30
N THR A 160 -5.08 2.79 -12.70
CA THR A 160 -5.29 3.43 -14.00
C THR A 160 -5.20 2.45 -15.18
N PRO A 161 -4.15 1.64 -15.34
CA PRO A 161 -4.07 0.73 -16.48
C PRO A 161 -5.18 -0.34 -16.45
N LEU A 162 -5.62 -0.77 -15.26
CA LEU A 162 -6.73 -1.72 -15.12
C LEU A 162 -8.08 -1.11 -15.54
N TYR A 163 -8.32 0.15 -15.16
CA TYR A 163 -9.51 0.90 -15.56
C TYR A 163 -9.52 1.19 -17.07
N LEU A 164 -8.39 1.62 -17.64
CA LEU A 164 -8.25 1.86 -19.08
C LEU A 164 -8.56 0.61 -19.90
N LEU A 165 -8.07 -0.54 -19.46
CA LEU A 165 -8.25 -1.82 -20.15
C LEU A 165 -9.59 -2.51 -19.85
N GLY A 166 -10.47 -1.90 -19.04
CA GLY A 166 -11.77 -2.47 -18.68
C GLY A 166 -11.68 -3.69 -17.76
N LEU A 167 -10.53 -3.92 -17.13
CA LEU A 167 -10.34 -4.98 -16.11
C LEU A 167 -10.79 -4.53 -14.71
N ALA A 168 -11.07 -3.24 -14.53
CA ALA A 168 -11.69 -2.65 -13.35
C ALA A 168 -12.64 -1.50 -13.75
N GLY A 169 -13.44 -1.01 -12.79
CA GLY A 169 -14.41 0.07 -13.04
C GLY A 169 -15.70 -0.41 -13.74
N PRO A 170 -16.46 0.51 -14.38
CA PRO A 170 -17.75 0.19 -14.99
C PRO A 170 -17.69 -0.89 -16.08
N GLY A 171 -16.59 -0.95 -16.84
CA GLY A 171 -16.39 -1.97 -17.88
C GLY A 171 -16.21 -3.40 -17.35
N ALA A 172 -15.88 -3.54 -16.06
CA ALA A 172 -15.79 -4.83 -15.38
C ALA A 172 -17.02 -5.17 -14.53
N ALA A 173 -18.11 -4.39 -14.65
CA ALA A 173 -19.35 -4.62 -13.91
C ALA A 173 -19.88 -6.04 -14.16
N GLY A 174 -20.20 -6.76 -13.09
CA GLY A 174 -20.62 -8.17 -13.15
C GLY A 174 -19.47 -9.19 -13.11
N SER A 175 -18.20 -8.76 -13.15
CA SER A 175 -17.05 -9.63 -12.91
C SER A 175 -16.64 -9.61 -11.43
N ALA A 176 -16.28 -10.79 -10.89
CA ALA A 176 -15.65 -10.88 -9.57
C ALA A 176 -14.16 -10.46 -9.57
N ALA A 177 -13.53 -10.30 -10.75
CA ALA A 177 -12.10 -10.06 -10.88
C ALA A 177 -11.61 -8.80 -10.14
N PRO A 178 -12.24 -7.62 -10.25
CA PRO A 178 -11.74 -6.41 -9.58
C PRO A 178 -11.72 -6.54 -8.05
N VAL A 179 -12.75 -7.17 -7.48
CA VAL A 179 -12.87 -7.38 -6.03
C VAL A 179 -11.82 -8.38 -5.55
N LEU A 180 -11.61 -9.47 -6.29
CA LEU A 180 -10.60 -10.47 -5.96
C LEU A 180 -9.18 -9.90 -6.07
N LEU A 181 -8.88 -9.11 -7.11
CA LEU A 181 -7.59 -8.43 -7.25
C LEU A 181 -7.31 -7.49 -6.08
N LEU A 182 -8.30 -6.68 -5.70
CA LEU A 182 -8.19 -5.79 -4.54
C LEU A 182 -7.98 -6.58 -3.24
N LEU A 183 -8.71 -7.69 -3.06
CA LEU A 183 -8.57 -8.55 -1.89
C LEU A 183 -7.17 -9.18 -1.83
N ILE A 184 -6.69 -9.74 -2.94
CA ILE A 184 -5.35 -10.34 -3.05
C ILE A 184 -4.30 -9.29 -2.70
N GLY A 185 -4.31 -8.13 -3.37
CA GLY A 185 -3.33 -7.06 -3.11
C GLY A 185 -3.39 -6.54 -1.68
N THR A 186 -4.59 -6.40 -1.10
CA THR A 186 -4.77 -5.94 0.28
C THR A 186 -4.16 -6.93 1.28
N VAL A 187 -4.57 -8.21 1.20
CA VAL A 187 -4.07 -9.25 2.11
C VAL A 187 -2.57 -9.45 1.92
N TRP A 188 -2.09 -9.43 0.68
CA TRP A 188 -0.67 -9.55 0.37
C TRP A 188 0.15 -8.40 0.93
N GLY A 189 -0.37 -7.16 0.85
CA GLY A 189 0.23 -5.99 1.49
C GLY A 189 0.39 -6.16 3.00
N PHE A 190 -0.65 -6.60 3.71
CA PHE A 190 -0.52 -6.91 5.15
C PHE A 190 0.52 -8.02 5.40
N PHE A 191 0.55 -9.03 4.55
CA PHE A 191 1.47 -10.17 4.68
C PHE A 191 2.94 -9.76 4.51
N ILE A 192 3.31 -9.03 3.46
CA ILE A 192 4.71 -8.65 3.23
C ILE A 192 5.26 -7.68 4.28
N HIS A 193 4.39 -6.89 4.94
CA HIS A 193 4.80 -6.01 6.04
C HIS A 193 4.84 -6.73 7.39
N ALA A 194 4.24 -7.92 7.51
CA ALA A 194 4.15 -8.62 8.77
C ALA A 194 5.54 -8.91 9.35
N ASN A 195 5.64 -8.90 10.68
CA ASN A 195 6.83 -9.31 11.41
C ASN A 195 6.99 -10.83 11.34
N LEU A 196 7.32 -11.37 10.17
CA LEU A 196 7.50 -12.79 9.96
C LEU A 196 8.88 -13.02 9.38
N ARG A 197 9.67 -13.88 10.02
CA ARG A 197 11.00 -14.25 9.51
C ARG A 197 10.93 -15.32 8.42
N TRP A 198 9.98 -15.19 7.51
CA TRP A 198 9.67 -16.18 6.50
C TRP A 198 10.41 -15.90 5.19
N ARG A 199 10.97 -16.97 4.64
CA ARG A 199 11.61 -17.03 3.32
C ARG A 199 11.05 -18.22 2.57
N PHE A 200 10.75 -18.05 1.29
CA PHE A 200 10.09 -19.07 0.48
C PHE A 200 11.02 -19.74 -0.55
N GLY A 201 12.33 -19.51 -0.43
CA GLY A 201 13.33 -20.11 -1.30
C GLY A 201 13.07 -19.79 -2.78
N PRO A 202 12.92 -20.79 -3.67
CA PRO A 202 12.69 -20.52 -5.09
C PRO A 202 11.45 -19.69 -5.40
N LEU A 203 10.41 -19.70 -4.55
CA LEU A 203 9.20 -18.91 -4.77
C LEU A 203 9.44 -17.40 -4.63
N GLU A 204 10.54 -16.98 -3.98
CA GLU A 204 10.96 -15.57 -3.86
C GLU A 204 11.34 -14.94 -5.20
N TRP A 205 11.39 -15.74 -6.27
CA TRP A 205 11.51 -15.26 -7.64
C TRP A 205 10.20 -14.70 -8.19
N LEU A 206 9.07 -15.26 -7.75
CA LEU A 206 7.75 -14.96 -8.29
C LEU A 206 6.91 -14.10 -7.36
N VAL A 207 7.02 -14.33 -6.04
CA VAL A 207 6.18 -13.66 -5.06
C VAL A 207 7.00 -12.92 -4.00
N ALA A 208 6.57 -11.70 -3.68
CA ALA A 208 7.21 -10.89 -2.65
C ALA A 208 6.98 -11.51 -1.27
N THR A 209 8.03 -11.56 -0.46
CA THR A 209 7.99 -12.13 0.90
C THR A 209 8.21 -11.05 1.95
N PRO A 210 7.95 -11.35 3.24
CA PRO A 210 8.34 -10.47 4.32
C PRO A 210 9.83 -10.12 4.26
N ALA A 211 10.71 -11.09 4.00
CA ALA A 211 12.14 -10.82 3.85
C ALA A 211 12.45 -9.82 2.72
N PHE A 212 11.79 -9.94 1.57
CA PHE A 212 11.95 -9.02 0.45
C PHE A 212 11.53 -7.59 0.81
N HIS A 213 10.37 -7.45 1.45
CA HIS A 213 9.82 -6.13 1.78
C HIS A 213 10.44 -5.50 3.02
N HIS A 214 11.01 -6.29 3.94
CA HIS A 214 11.82 -5.76 5.03
C HIS A 214 13.09 -5.11 4.50
N TRP A 215 13.74 -5.73 3.50
CA TRP A 215 14.86 -5.10 2.79
C TRP A 215 14.48 -3.83 2.04
N HIS A 216 13.24 -3.72 1.54
CA HIS A 216 12.75 -2.46 0.98
C HIS A 216 12.66 -1.34 2.03
N HIS A 217 12.29 -1.69 3.27
CA HIS A 217 12.19 -0.78 4.42
C HIS A 217 13.51 -0.54 5.16
N SER A 218 14.64 -1.03 4.64
CA SER A 218 15.96 -0.88 5.26
C SER A 218 16.33 0.59 5.44
N LYS A 219 16.87 0.94 6.62
CA LYS A 219 17.19 2.32 6.97
C LYS A 219 18.47 2.85 6.34
N PHE A 220 19.51 2.02 6.24
CA PHE A 220 20.88 2.48 5.91
C PHE A 220 21.47 1.77 4.68
N GLU A 221 21.21 0.48 4.53
CA GLU A 221 21.87 -0.36 3.53
C GLU A 221 20.90 -0.64 2.39
N HIS A 222 21.37 -0.56 1.15
CA HIS A 222 20.58 -0.98 -0.02
C HIS A 222 19.19 -0.33 -0.10
N ILE A 223 19.11 0.95 0.29
CA ILE A 223 17.92 1.79 0.07
C ILE A 223 17.55 1.87 -1.42
N ASN A 224 16.30 2.23 -1.70
CA ASN A 224 15.79 2.36 -3.07
C ASN A 224 15.92 1.04 -3.87
N ARG A 225 15.42 -0.04 -3.26
CA ARG A 225 15.36 -1.40 -3.81
C ARG A 225 13.98 -1.99 -3.54
N ASN A 226 13.64 -3.05 -4.26
CA ASN A 226 12.48 -3.90 -3.98
C ASN A 226 11.12 -3.18 -3.99
N TYR A 227 10.76 -2.54 -5.11
CA TYR A 227 9.52 -1.75 -5.21
C TYR A 227 8.27 -2.58 -5.52
N ALA A 228 8.40 -3.81 -5.99
CA ALA A 228 7.27 -4.68 -6.27
C ALA A 228 6.57 -5.09 -4.97
N SER A 229 5.25 -4.95 -4.92
CA SER A 229 4.45 -5.37 -3.77
C SER A 229 4.10 -6.85 -3.84
N THR A 230 4.00 -7.43 -5.03
CA THR A 230 3.56 -8.80 -5.26
C THR A 230 4.55 -9.60 -6.09
N LEU A 231 5.10 -9.02 -7.17
CA LEU A 231 5.91 -9.76 -8.16
C LEU A 231 7.34 -9.19 -8.28
N PRO A 232 8.30 -9.69 -7.47
CA PRO A 232 9.71 -9.27 -7.52
C PRO A 232 10.40 -9.45 -8.88
N VAL A 233 9.78 -10.15 -9.82
CA VAL A 233 10.24 -10.23 -11.21
C VAL A 233 10.43 -8.85 -11.85
N LEU A 234 9.61 -7.84 -11.47
CA LEU A 234 9.78 -6.48 -11.96
C LEU A 234 11.06 -5.84 -11.42
N ASP A 235 11.37 -6.04 -10.14
CA ASP A 235 12.63 -5.59 -9.56
C ASP A 235 13.85 -6.25 -10.23
N ARG A 236 13.72 -7.51 -10.64
CA ARG A 236 14.79 -8.18 -11.40
C ARG A 236 14.94 -7.58 -12.80
N LEU A 237 13.81 -7.38 -13.49
CA LEU A 237 13.77 -6.81 -14.83
C LEU A 237 14.37 -5.40 -14.87
N PHE A 238 14.08 -4.58 -13.86
CA PHE A 238 14.48 -3.18 -13.78
C PHE A 238 15.71 -2.92 -12.89
N GLY A 239 16.40 -3.98 -12.44
CA GLY A 239 17.68 -3.90 -11.74
C GLY A 239 17.62 -3.37 -10.31
N THR A 240 16.49 -3.52 -9.63
CA THR A 240 16.21 -3.01 -8.27
C THR A 240 16.05 -4.11 -7.23
N TYR A 241 16.21 -5.39 -7.60
CA TYR A 241 16.10 -6.54 -6.71
C TYR A 241 17.27 -6.67 -5.74
N HIS A 242 16.98 -6.85 -4.46
CA HIS A 242 17.94 -7.09 -3.39
C HIS A 242 17.35 -8.03 -2.32
N LEU A 243 17.85 -9.27 -2.24
CA LEU A 243 17.41 -10.22 -1.21
C LEU A 243 18.56 -11.14 -0.77
N PRO A 244 19.54 -10.64 0.01
CA PRO A 244 20.57 -11.49 0.60
C PRO A 244 19.95 -12.41 1.66
N ARG A 245 20.71 -13.39 2.14
CA ARG A 245 20.26 -14.32 3.21
C ARG A 245 20.08 -13.62 4.55
N ALA A 246 20.84 -12.56 4.81
CA ALA A 246 20.72 -11.74 6.01
C ALA A 246 19.40 -10.94 6.02
N TRP A 247 19.02 -10.47 7.20
CA TRP A 247 17.94 -9.49 7.39
C TRP A 247 18.54 -8.08 7.47
N PRO A 248 17.79 -7.02 7.11
CA PRO A 248 18.27 -5.65 7.30
C PRO A 248 18.60 -5.39 8.77
N ALA A 249 19.68 -4.66 9.03
CA ALA A 249 20.11 -4.35 10.39
C ALA A 249 19.10 -3.45 11.14
N ALA A 250 18.42 -2.56 10.41
CA ALA A 250 17.37 -1.70 10.92
C ALA A 250 16.39 -1.32 9.80
N CYS A 251 15.11 -1.18 10.16
CA CYS A 251 14.09 -0.55 9.32
C CYS A 251 13.88 0.91 9.76
N GLY A 252 13.28 1.71 8.89
CA GLY A 252 12.94 3.09 9.20
C GLY A 252 13.54 4.08 8.21
N ILE A 253 13.58 5.35 8.62
CA ILE A 253 14.28 6.42 7.90
C ILE A 253 15.24 7.13 8.84
N GLU A 254 16.24 7.81 8.27
CA GLU A 254 17.18 8.63 9.05
C GLU A 254 16.55 9.91 9.59
N THR A 255 15.62 10.51 8.84
CA THR A 255 14.95 11.75 9.27
C THR A 255 13.92 11.44 10.35
N PRO A 256 13.99 12.08 11.54
CA PRO A 256 13.00 11.85 12.59
C PRO A 256 11.57 12.13 12.11
N MET A 257 10.68 11.17 12.34
CA MET A 257 9.26 11.29 12.05
C MET A 257 8.47 11.46 13.37
N PRO A 258 7.53 12.40 13.48
CA PRO A 258 6.67 12.50 14.65
C PRO A 258 5.93 11.18 14.92
N LYS A 259 5.70 10.86 16.20
CA LYS A 259 4.97 9.63 16.58
C LYS A 259 3.44 9.76 16.48
N THR A 260 2.93 10.99 16.42
CA THR A 260 1.48 11.25 16.38
C THR A 260 0.96 11.29 14.96
N LEU A 261 -0.28 10.82 14.76
CA LEU A 261 -0.96 10.86 13.46
C LEU A 261 -0.93 12.25 12.82
N ALA A 262 -1.34 13.27 13.58
CA ALA A 262 -1.36 14.66 13.10
C ALA A 262 0.05 15.16 12.75
N GLY A 263 1.07 14.76 13.51
CA GLY A 263 2.46 15.08 13.23
C GLY A 263 2.93 14.45 11.92
N GLN A 264 2.62 13.18 11.69
CA GLN A 264 2.97 12.46 10.46
C GLN A 264 2.22 13.00 9.23
N LEU A 265 0.96 13.39 9.36
CA LEU A 265 0.19 14.03 8.30
C LEU A 265 0.72 15.44 7.95
N ALA A 266 1.22 16.18 8.95
CA ALA A 266 1.79 17.51 8.73
C ALA A 266 3.24 17.49 8.26
N ALA A 267 4.00 16.44 8.59
CA ALA A 267 5.45 16.35 8.34
C ALA A 267 5.84 16.60 6.88
N PRO A 268 5.15 16.03 5.86
CA PRO A 268 5.50 16.27 4.46
C PRO A 268 5.41 17.74 4.04
N PHE A 269 4.66 18.59 4.75
CA PHE A 269 4.49 20.01 4.43
C PHE A 269 5.47 20.91 5.18
N ARG A 270 6.18 20.39 6.19
CA ARG A 270 7.19 21.14 6.93
C ARG A 270 8.47 21.23 6.12
N ARG A 271 9.23 22.32 6.28
CA ARG A 271 10.58 22.38 5.72
C ARG A 271 11.43 21.31 6.42
N PRO A 272 12.37 20.64 5.73
CA PRO A 272 13.31 19.75 6.40
C PRO A 272 14.00 20.55 7.52
N GLY A 273 13.81 20.13 8.76
CA GLY A 273 14.57 20.69 9.88
C GLY A 273 16.05 20.41 9.64
N LYS A 274 16.94 21.33 10.00
CA LYS A 274 18.35 20.98 10.17
C LYS A 274 18.41 19.79 11.13
N PRO A 275 19.21 18.74 10.85
CA PRO A 275 19.43 17.68 11.83
C PRO A 275 19.85 18.34 13.15
N GLU A 276 19.13 18.04 14.23
CA GLU A 276 19.54 18.48 15.55
C GLU A 276 20.90 17.85 15.83
N SER A 277 21.91 18.71 16.06
CA SER A 277 23.20 18.23 16.56
C SER A 277 22.94 17.43 17.83
N PRO A 278 23.53 16.23 17.99
CA PRO A 278 23.38 15.47 19.21
C PRO A 278 23.76 16.36 20.39
N ALA A 279 22.83 16.52 21.33
CA ALA A 279 23.13 17.16 22.60
C ALA A 279 24.26 16.37 23.25
N VAL A 280 25.42 17.00 23.39
CA VAL A 280 26.52 16.51 24.20
C VAL A 280 26.11 16.81 25.64
N GLU A 281 25.66 15.79 26.37
CA GLU A 281 25.69 15.73 27.84
C GLU A 281 26.42 14.47 28.29
#